data_AF-A0A2V6D406-F1
#
_entry.id   AF-A0A2V6D406-F1
#
_cell.length_a   1.000
_cell.length_b   1.000
_cell.length_c   1.000
_cell.angle_alpha   90.00
_cell.angle_beta   90.00
_cell.angle_gamma   90.00
#
_symmetry.space_group_name_H-M   'P 1'
#
loop_
_entity.id
_entity.type
_entity.pdbx_description
1 polymer ?
#
loop_
_entity_poly.entity_id
_entity_poly.type
_entity_poly.pdbx_seq_one_letter_code
_entity_poly.pdbx_strand_id
1 'polypeptide(L)'
;MRREIQLNGGEITILKAIGLSGSAMGGKFLLDRIEEVEAGEFIDTLDGLLAMGYLLATKVNIKTLEDVERTSFRVNPSYAHDLKDALPWLTAIISGLLAAAALPPFDQTWLIWIALVPLGATILFSGENSRRRWLRDLLLGYVAGLTFFWSCFFWLTTVSALGWFILQFYLALYFAAWGWFCGLMRPRLRKIIARDKWSEMLARAKPDPLPASSPWLSSGHNLFLALCLTAAWVALEWTRGWLMSGFGWNGLGIALHGTWPLIQIAEFTGVAGVTFLVVFCNVILTTTGRRIWEETRSRAMRPHFDLTLTLVGLVAMFLLGVSAAQTRPASRPLHVALVQAAVPRAEKFDIRYKQTIFDKFARLSKIALTSTANTDLLVWPESAMPAPVLEDQETFDFVSQIASSNQVDVLLGTIEEGPHQVYNAALLVSPEKNEPQLYRKVHLVPFGEFVPFRHSFPLFAKIVGDQVPEDFDAGTEFTVFQLSNNRGKVAPLICFEDTIGELTRQFVLRGADFLSNVTNDGWFLRSAGSRQHLANAAFRCVENRRPMVRAANTGVTCVVSEFGRVTQILRDDQGSIFEEGTLIGDVNIATEPRLTFYTQHGELFAKLCTTFAGTILLAKIVFLSRRTGRMV
;
A
#
# COMPACT_ATOMS: atom_id res chain seq x y z
N MET A 1 7.33 38.05 14.02
CA MET A 1 6.81 37.45 15.26
C MET A 1 5.48 36.78 14.93
N ARG A 2 5.44 35.45 14.75
CA ARG A 2 4.17 34.71 14.69
C ARG A 2 3.67 34.63 16.13
N ARG A 3 2.62 35.39 16.45
CA ARG A 3 1.92 35.24 17.73
C ARG A 3 1.11 33.94 17.66
N GLU A 4 1.44 32.96 18.47
CA GLU A 4 0.52 31.87 18.80
C GLU A 4 -0.64 32.47 19.59
N ILE A 5 -1.86 32.20 19.15
CA ILE A 5 -3.08 32.77 19.75
C ILE A 5 -3.97 31.59 20.15
N GLN A 6 -4.26 31.49 21.44
CA GLN A 6 -5.28 30.59 21.98
C GLN A 6 -6.60 31.33 21.97
N LEU A 7 -7.50 30.95 21.05
CA LEU A 7 -8.86 31.49 21.02
C LEU A 7 -9.72 30.76 22.08
N ASN A 8 -10.54 31.49 22.81
CA ASN A 8 -11.46 30.92 23.80
C ASN A 8 -12.80 30.45 23.14
N GLY A 9 -13.66 29.79 23.91
CA GLY A 9 -14.93 29.23 23.40
C GLY A 9 -15.92 30.27 22.86
N GLY A 10 -15.90 31.50 23.37
CA GLY A 10 -16.76 32.62 22.91
C GLY A 10 -16.33 33.18 21.55
N GLU A 11 -15.03 33.40 21.37
CA GLU A 11 -14.44 33.90 20.13
C GLU A 11 -14.71 32.98 18.93
N ILE A 12 -14.59 31.66 19.15
CA ILE A 12 -14.86 30.64 18.12
C ILE A 12 -16.33 30.66 17.68
N THR A 13 -17.24 30.89 18.64
CA THR A 13 -18.69 30.92 18.39
C THR A 13 -19.07 32.12 17.53
N ILE A 14 -18.51 33.30 17.82
CA ILE A 14 -18.71 34.53 17.05
C ILE A 14 -18.16 34.39 15.62
N LEU A 15 -16.94 33.85 15.47
CA LEU A 15 -16.33 33.64 14.14
C LEU A 15 -17.12 32.63 13.28
N LYS A 16 -17.67 31.57 13.89
CA LYS A 16 -18.55 30.62 13.19
C LYS A 16 -19.87 31.24 12.78
N ALA A 17 -20.47 32.07 13.64
CA ALA A 17 -21.74 32.74 13.36
C ALA A 17 -21.62 33.73 12.18
N ILE A 18 -20.55 34.54 12.13
CA ILE A 18 -20.27 35.50 11.04
C ILE A 18 -19.96 34.78 9.72
N GLY A 19 -19.38 33.58 9.79
CA GLY A 19 -19.08 32.73 8.64
C GLY A 19 -17.73 33.04 8.00
N LEU A 20 -16.91 32.00 7.84
CA LEU A 20 -15.54 32.07 7.27
C LEU A 20 -15.48 32.44 5.77
N SER A 21 -16.63 32.64 5.12
CA SER A 21 -16.72 32.84 3.67
C SER A 21 -16.35 34.27 3.23
N GLY A 22 -16.24 35.22 4.17
CA GLY A 22 -15.83 36.61 3.92
C GLY A 22 -16.95 37.55 3.47
N SER A 23 -18.20 37.08 3.39
CA SER A 23 -19.38 37.93 3.21
C SER A 23 -19.65 38.74 4.48
N ALA A 24 -19.99 40.03 4.33
CA ALA A 24 -20.38 40.86 5.46
C ALA A 24 -21.72 40.36 6.05
N MET A 25 -21.77 40.15 7.36
CA MET A 25 -22.96 39.82 8.12
C MET A 25 -23.45 41.07 8.85
N GLY A 26 -24.75 41.38 8.76
CA GLY A 26 -25.35 42.47 9.52
C GLY A 26 -25.43 42.11 11.01
N GLY A 27 -25.07 43.04 11.89
CA GLY A 27 -24.98 42.77 13.33
C GLY A 27 -26.31 42.38 13.98
N LYS A 28 -27.46 42.81 13.43
CA LYS A 28 -28.78 42.30 13.84
C LYS A 28 -28.90 40.79 13.74
N PHE A 29 -28.45 40.21 12.62
CA PHE A 29 -28.49 38.77 12.38
C PHE A 29 -27.46 38.00 13.23
N LEU A 30 -26.40 38.68 13.66
CA LEU A 30 -25.41 38.12 14.58
C LEU A 30 -25.97 38.04 16.00
N LEU A 31 -26.69 39.07 16.45
CA LEU A 31 -27.38 39.12 17.74
C LEU A 31 -28.47 38.04 17.84
N ASP A 32 -29.28 37.88 16.79
CA ASP A 32 -30.35 36.86 16.74
C ASP A 32 -29.82 35.40 16.82
N ARG A 33 -28.52 35.18 16.61
CA ARG A 33 -27.92 33.84 16.53
C ARG A 33 -27.13 33.44 17.77
N ILE A 34 -26.93 34.37 18.70
CA ILE A 34 -26.16 34.19 19.93
C ILE A 34 -27.13 34.48 21.09
N GLU A 35 -27.99 33.51 21.41
CA GLU A 35 -29.12 33.70 22.34
C GLU A 35 -28.74 33.65 23.85
N GLU A 36 -27.48 33.46 24.23
CA GLU A 36 -27.11 33.14 25.63
C GLU A 36 -25.88 33.86 26.21
N VAL A 37 -25.35 34.92 25.58
CA VAL A 37 -24.15 35.61 26.11
C VAL A 37 -24.53 36.93 26.78
N GLU A 38 -24.02 37.21 27.98
CA GLU A 38 -24.19 38.50 28.64
C GLU A 38 -23.67 39.63 27.72
N ALA A 39 -24.48 40.69 27.55
CA ALA A 39 -24.23 41.75 26.59
C ALA A 39 -22.84 42.41 26.74
N GLY A 40 -22.33 42.52 27.96
CA GLY A 40 -21.00 43.05 28.24
C GLY A 40 -19.87 42.13 27.75
N GLU A 41 -19.94 40.84 28.08
CA GLU A 41 -18.94 39.84 27.69
C GLU A 41 -18.91 39.65 26.16
N PHE A 42 -20.08 39.73 25.51
CA PHE A 42 -20.18 39.67 24.05
C PHE A 42 -19.49 40.86 23.37
N ILE A 43 -19.73 42.09 23.86
CA ILE A 43 -19.11 43.30 23.31
C ILE A 43 -17.58 43.26 23.54
N ASP A 44 -17.13 42.88 24.73
CA ASP A 44 -15.70 42.77 25.06
C ASP A 44 -14.99 41.73 24.17
N THR A 45 -15.64 40.59 23.92
CA THR A 45 -15.10 39.54 23.03
C THR A 45 -15.02 40.03 21.58
N LEU A 46 -16.03 40.76 21.12
CA LEU A 46 -16.10 41.28 19.76
C LEU A 46 -15.07 42.40 19.53
N ASP A 47 -14.88 43.27 20.52
CA ASP A 47 -13.81 44.27 20.53
C ASP A 47 -12.43 43.61 20.61
N GLY A 48 -12.27 42.53 21.37
CA GLY A 48 -11.05 41.72 21.40
C GLY A 48 -10.70 41.15 20.01
N LEU A 49 -11.69 40.60 19.29
CA LEU A 49 -11.53 40.09 17.93
C LEU A 49 -11.23 41.20 16.90
N LEU A 50 -11.80 42.40 17.06
CA LEU A 50 -11.49 43.57 16.22
C LEU A 50 -10.08 44.10 16.49
N ALA A 51 -9.68 44.19 17.77
CA ALA A 51 -8.35 44.65 18.19
C ALA A 51 -7.24 43.68 17.76
N MET A 52 -7.52 42.37 17.79
CA MET A 52 -6.62 41.33 17.26
C MET A 52 -6.63 41.27 15.72
N GLY A 53 -7.56 41.98 15.07
CA GLY A 53 -7.65 42.05 13.61
C GLY A 53 -8.27 40.81 12.96
N TYR A 54 -9.01 39.99 13.70
CA TYR A 54 -9.73 38.83 13.17
C TYR A 54 -11.04 39.20 12.48
N LEU A 55 -11.66 40.28 12.93
CA LEU A 55 -12.85 40.87 12.33
C LEU A 55 -12.53 42.22 11.73
N LEU A 56 -13.30 42.60 10.72
CA LEU A 56 -13.36 43.94 10.17
C LEU A 56 -14.81 44.40 10.31
N ALA A 57 -15.00 45.55 10.94
CA ALA A 57 -16.28 46.19 11.14
C ALA A 57 -16.38 47.47 10.31
N THR A 58 -17.58 47.83 9.88
CA THR A 58 -17.83 49.14 9.24
C THR A 58 -17.74 50.32 10.21
N LYS A 59 -17.87 50.08 11.53
CA LYS A 59 -17.72 51.08 12.60
C LYS A 59 -16.63 50.60 13.56
N VAL A 60 -15.69 51.48 13.91
CA VAL A 60 -14.46 51.13 14.65
C VAL A 60 -14.64 51.13 16.17
N ASN A 61 -15.72 51.74 16.69
CA ASN A 61 -15.92 51.94 18.12
C ASN A 61 -17.33 51.46 18.49
N ILE A 62 -17.41 50.30 19.14
CA ILE A 62 -18.65 49.62 19.51
C ILE A 62 -18.72 49.65 21.03
N LYS A 63 -19.71 50.34 21.60
CA LYS A 63 -19.86 50.45 23.07
C LYS A 63 -21.20 49.97 23.58
N THR A 64 -22.15 49.74 22.67
CA THR A 64 -23.52 49.38 23.00
C THR A 64 -24.04 48.31 22.03
N LEU A 65 -25.05 47.55 22.45
CA LEU A 65 -25.73 46.58 21.58
C LEU A 65 -26.37 47.24 20.34
N GLU A 66 -26.81 48.48 20.47
CA GLU A 66 -27.36 49.27 19.36
C GLU A 66 -26.29 49.61 18.30
N ASP A 67 -25.03 49.79 18.73
CA ASP A 67 -23.90 49.94 17.81
C ASP A 67 -23.62 48.64 17.05
N VAL A 68 -23.77 47.48 17.70
CA VAL A 68 -23.61 46.17 17.05
C VAL A 68 -24.69 45.99 15.98
N GLU A 69 -25.97 46.24 16.29
CA GLU A 69 -27.09 46.03 15.36
C GLU A 69 -26.90 46.80 14.04
N ARG A 70 -26.33 48.01 14.11
CA ARG A 70 -26.09 48.90 12.97
C ARG A 70 -24.77 48.65 12.23
N THR A 71 -23.92 47.77 12.74
CA THR A 71 -22.60 47.50 12.17
C THR A 71 -22.61 46.21 11.37
N SER A 72 -21.87 46.19 10.25
CA SER A 72 -21.64 44.96 9.50
C SER A 72 -20.25 44.42 9.82
N PHE A 73 -20.17 43.13 10.06
CA PHE A 73 -18.95 42.43 10.41
C PHE A 73 -18.55 41.50 9.28
N ARG A 74 -17.27 41.48 8.92
CA ARG A 74 -16.68 40.41 8.11
C ARG A 74 -15.45 39.87 8.79
N VAL A 75 -15.18 38.58 8.63
CA VAL A 75 -13.87 38.03 9.01
C VAL A 75 -12.79 38.70 8.16
N ASN A 76 -11.69 39.09 8.79
CA ASN A 76 -10.55 39.67 8.09
C ASN A 76 -10.10 38.71 6.98
N PRO A 77 -10.08 39.15 5.71
CA PRO A 77 -9.67 38.33 4.59
C PRO A 77 -8.31 37.67 4.77
N SER A 78 -7.38 38.31 5.51
CA SER A 78 -6.05 37.75 5.81
C SER A 78 -6.11 36.49 6.67
N TYR A 79 -7.05 36.38 7.62
CA TYR A 79 -7.18 35.19 8.46
C TYR A 79 -7.93 34.06 7.74
N ALA A 80 -8.96 34.41 6.96
CA ALA A 80 -9.61 33.47 6.06
C ALA A 80 -8.69 32.98 4.93
N HIS A 81 -7.66 33.74 4.58
CA HIS A 81 -6.61 33.36 3.62
C HIS A 81 -5.71 32.26 4.21
N ASP A 82 -5.23 32.42 5.44
CA ASP A 82 -4.36 31.44 6.09
C ASP A 82 -5.04 30.06 6.24
N LEU A 83 -6.32 30.04 6.64
CA LEU A 83 -7.08 28.78 6.75
C LEU A 83 -7.34 28.12 5.38
N LYS A 84 -7.63 28.94 4.35
CA LYS A 84 -7.84 28.46 2.96
C LYS A 84 -6.55 27.93 2.32
N ASP A 85 -5.41 28.48 2.72
CA ASP A 85 -4.10 28.03 2.26
C ASP A 85 -3.63 26.78 3.00
N ALA A 86 -3.96 26.64 4.29
CA ALA A 86 -3.60 25.47 5.09
C ALA A 86 -4.44 24.23 4.77
N LEU A 87 -5.74 24.39 4.48
CA LEU A 87 -6.68 23.29 4.26
C LEU A 87 -6.22 22.28 3.18
N PRO A 88 -5.71 22.70 2.01
CA PRO A 88 -5.13 21.78 1.02
C PRO A 88 -4.06 20.84 1.59
N TRP A 89 -3.15 21.37 2.40
CA TRP A 89 -2.05 20.58 2.99
C TRP A 89 -2.57 19.62 4.05
N LEU A 90 -3.54 20.05 4.86
CA LEU A 90 -4.20 19.17 5.82
C LEU A 90 -4.90 18.01 5.12
N THR A 91 -5.59 18.24 3.99
CA THR A 91 -6.23 17.16 3.23
C THR A 91 -5.22 16.19 2.62
N ALA A 92 -4.04 16.67 2.21
CA ALA A 92 -2.96 15.80 1.73
C ALA A 92 -2.44 14.89 2.84
N ILE A 93 -2.21 15.44 4.04
CA ILE A 93 -1.80 14.67 5.23
C ILE A 93 -2.86 13.63 5.60
N ILE A 94 -4.14 14.04 5.68
CA ILE A 94 -5.26 13.13 5.97
C ILE A 94 -5.29 11.98 4.95
N SER A 95 -5.13 12.28 3.67
CA SER A 95 -5.12 11.25 2.62
C SER A 95 -4.02 10.21 2.83
N GLY A 96 -2.80 10.66 3.19
CA GLY A 96 -1.69 9.76 3.52
C GLY A 96 -1.96 8.91 4.77
N LEU A 97 -2.54 9.50 5.82
CA LEU A 97 -2.89 8.78 7.05
C LEU A 97 -4.00 7.74 6.84
N LEU A 98 -5.03 8.07 6.05
CA LEU A 98 -6.11 7.14 5.71
C LEU A 98 -5.58 5.92 4.93
N ALA A 99 -4.68 6.16 3.97
CA ALA A 99 -4.04 5.08 3.23
C ALA A 99 -3.16 4.21 4.14
N ALA A 100 -2.42 4.81 5.08
CA ALA A 100 -1.56 4.08 6.01
C ALA A 100 -2.38 3.25 7.02
N ALA A 101 -3.49 3.79 7.51
CA ALA A 101 -4.39 3.10 8.43
C ALA A 101 -5.09 1.88 7.80
N ALA A 102 -5.15 1.81 6.46
CA ALA A 102 -5.71 0.66 5.76
C ALA A 102 -4.78 -0.57 5.72
N LEU A 103 -3.50 -0.40 6.07
CA LEU A 103 -2.49 -1.46 6.13
C LEU A 103 -2.20 -1.86 7.58
N PRO A 104 -1.53 -3.00 7.81
CA PRO A 104 -1.02 -3.33 9.14
C PRO A 104 -0.12 -2.20 9.66
N PRO A 105 -0.23 -1.80 10.94
CA PRO A 105 -0.81 -2.56 12.04
C PRO A 105 -2.31 -2.36 12.29
N PHE A 106 -2.93 -1.36 11.66
CA PHE A 106 -4.30 -0.94 11.96
C PHE A 106 -5.37 -1.77 11.25
N ASP A 107 -5.04 -2.27 10.05
CA ASP A 107 -5.88 -3.17 9.26
C ASP A 107 -7.31 -2.65 9.02
N GLN A 108 -7.48 -1.32 8.96
CA GLN A 108 -8.77 -0.67 8.65
C GLN A 108 -9.00 -0.62 7.13
N THR A 109 -9.05 -1.80 6.51
CA THR A 109 -9.10 -1.98 5.04
C THR A 109 -10.16 -1.12 4.34
N TRP A 110 -11.30 -0.86 4.98
CA TRP A 110 -12.38 -0.05 4.42
C TRP A 110 -11.98 1.41 4.13
N LEU A 111 -10.97 1.95 4.83
CA LEU A 111 -10.47 3.31 4.61
C LEU A 111 -9.82 3.48 3.23
N ILE A 112 -9.29 2.42 2.62
CA ILE A 112 -8.59 2.52 1.33
C ILE A 112 -9.53 3.02 0.22
N TRP A 113 -10.83 2.73 0.32
CA TRP A 113 -11.83 3.14 -0.66
C TRP A 113 -12.08 4.65 -0.69
N ILE A 114 -11.68 5.36 0.38
CA ILE A 114 -11.84 6.82 0.52
C ILE A 114 -10.51 7.54 0.74
N ALA A 115 -9.39 6.82 0.84
CA ALA A 115 -8.10 7.36 1.26
C ALA A 115 -7.57 8.47 0.34
N LEU A 116 -7.73 8.35 -0.98
CA LEU A 116 -7.27 9.34 -1.95
C LEU A 116 -8.29 10.44 -2.24
N VAL A 117 -9.53 10.33 -1.74
CA VAL A 117 -10.60 11.31 -1.99
C VAL A 117 -10.21 12.73 -1.54
N PRO A 118 -9.64 12.95 -0.33
CA PRO A 118 -9.26 14.30 0.11
C PRO A 118 -8.18 14.94 -0.77
N LEU A 119 -7.13 14.18 -1.12
CA LEU A 119 -6.04 14.64 -1.98
C LEU A 119 -6.54 14.95 -3.39
N GLY A 120 -7.30 14.02 -3.99
CA GLY A 120 -7.90 14.18 -5.30
C GLY A 120 -8.83 15.40 -5.37
N ALA A 121 -9.69 15.59 -4.36
CA ALA A 121 -10.59 16.74 -4.30
C ALA A 121 -9.83 18.08 -4.25
N THR A 122 -8.77 18.16 -3.46
CA THR A 122 -7.96 19.39 -3.32
C THR A 122 -7.20 19.74 -4.60
N ILE A 123 -6.65 18.75 -5.29
CA ILE A 123 -5.93 18.98 -6.56
C ILE A 123 -6.92 19.35 -7.68
N LEU A 124 -8.02 18.60 -7.80
CA LEU A 124 -8.96 18.75 -8.92
C LEU A 124 -9.86 19.98 -8.77
N PHE A 125 -10.21 20.40 -7.55
CA PHE A 125 -11.23 21.43 -7.33
C PHE A 125 -10.71 22.75 -6.75
N SER A 126 -9.48 22.80 -6.21
CA SER A 126 -8.92 24.01 -5.59
C SER A 126 -7.68 24.55 -6.33
N GLY A 127 -7.19 25.73 -5.94
CA GLY A 127 -5.94 26.32 -6.47
C GLY A 127 -6.03 26.98 -7.84
N GLU A 128 -7.22 27.42 -8.27
CA GLU A 128 -7.36 28.11 -9.55
C GLU A 128 -6.53 29.40 -9.62
N ASN A 129 -6.38 30.10 -8.50
CA ASN A 129 -5.66 31.37 -8.42
C ASN A 129 -4.16 31.22 -8.09
N SER A 130 -3.63 30.00 -8.01
CA SER A 130 -2.22 29.79 -7.65
C SER A 130 -1.27 30.14 -8.80
N ARG A 131 -0.24 30.96 -8.50
CA ARG A 131 0.78 31.44 -9.46
C ARG A 131 1.60 30.31 -10.09
N ARG A 132 1.86 29.22 -9.36
CA ARG A 132 2.58 28.01 -9.83
C ARG A 132 1.76 26.76 -9.54
N ARG A 133 0.65 26.58 -10.26
CA ARG A 133 -0.31 25.50 -10.02
C ARG A 133 0.31 24.09 -10.11
N TRP A 134 1.12 23.82 -11.13
CA TRP A 134 1.76 22.51 -11.30
C TRP A 134 2.65 22.13 -10.12
N LEU A 135 3.35 23.11 -9.53
CA LEU A 135 4.22 22.89 -8.37
C LEU A 135 3.40 22.65 -7.11
N ARG A 136 2.28 23.37 -6.93
CA ARG A 136 1.34 23.12 -5.82
C ARG A 136 0.81 21.69 -5.86
N ASP A 137 0.32 21.23 -7.01
CA ASP A 137 -0.29 19.91 -7.14
C ASP A 137 0.75 18.78 -6.94
N LEU A 138 1.98 19.00 -7.41
CA LEU A 138 3.13 18.13 -7.14
C LEU A 138 3.45 18.06 -5.64
N LEU A 139 3.55 19.21 -4.97
CA LEU A 139 3.89 19.26 -3.55
C LEU A 139 2.78 18.69 -2.66
N LEU A 140 1.51 18.86 -3.01
CA LEU A 140 0.40 18.23 -2.31
C LEU A 140 0.48 16.70 -2.40
N GLY A 141 0.78 16.17 -3.59
CA GLY A 141 1.06 14.74 -3.75
C GLY A 141 2.28 14.31 -2.91
N TYR A 142 3.35 15.10 -2.94
CA TYR A 142 4.56 14.80 -2.16
C TYR A 142 4.30 14.74 -0.65
N VAL A 143 3.53 15.67 -0.09
CA VAL A 143 3.16 15.66 1.33
C VAL A 143 2.31 14.44 1.67
N ALA A 144 1.31 14.11 0.85
CA ALA A 144 0.50 12.91 1.06
C ALA A 144 1.34 11.62 1.02
N GLY A 145 2.26 11.52 0.05
CA GLY A 145 3.19 10.39 -0.08
C GLY A 145 4.14 10.30 1.11
N LEU A 146 4.73 11.41 1.54
CA LEU A 146 5.57 11.45 2.74
C LEU A 146 4.80 10.95 3.95
N THR A 147 3.59 11.47 4.20
CA THR A 147 2.78 11.01 5.33
C THR A 147 2.47 9.51 5.24
N PHE A 148 2.07 9.01 4.07
CA PHE A 148 1.77 7.60 3.87
C PHE A 148 2.98 6.70 4.17
N PHE A 149 4.11 6.95 3.50
CA PHE A 149 5.28 6.09 3.60
C PHE A 149 5.98 6.21 4.96
N TRP A 150 6.02 7.41 5.54
CA TRP A 150 6.55 7.63 6.88
C TRP A 150 5.80 6.85 7.95
N SER A 151 4.46 6.82 7.86
CA SER A 151 3.63 6.02 8.77
C SER A 151 3.74 4.52 8.50
N CYS A 152 3.65 4.10 7.23
CA CYS A 152 3.68 2.68 6.85
C CYS A 152 5.01 2.00 7.15
N PHE A 153 6.12 2.70 6.92
CA PHE A 153 7.47 2.16 7.01
C PHE A 153 8.25 2.62 8.22
N PHE A 154 7.58 3.20 9.22
CA PHE A 154 8.24 3.60 10.46
C PHE A 154 9.06 2.47 11.10
N TRP A 155 8.62 1.22 10.94
CA TRP A 155 9.33 0.05 11.43
C TRP A 155 10.73 -0.16 10.80
N LEU A 156 11.03 0.39 9.62
CA LEU A 156 12.38 0.29 9.02
C LEU A 156 13.45 1.01 9.84
N THR A 157 13.06 1.87 10.80
CA THR A 157 13.97 2.46 11.78
C THR A 157 14.71 1.41 12.62
N THR A 158 14.14 0.20 12.77
CA THR A 158 14.81 -0.92 13.46
C THR A 158 15.95 -1.53 12.65
N VAL A 159 15.90 -1.36 11.31
CA VAL A 159 16.94 -1.84 10.39
C VAL A 159 17.97 -0.73 10.21
N SER A 160 17.60 0.37 9.54
CA SER A 160 18.46 1.55 9.37
C SER A 160 17.63 2.82 9.46
N ALA A 161 17.83 3.61 10.51
CA ALA A 161 17.15 4.89 10.69
C ALA A 161 17.49 5.89 9.57
N LEU A 162 18.75 5.93 9.11
CA LEU A 162 19.17 6.83 8.03
C LEU A 162 18.62 6.37 6.67
N GLY A 163 18.67 5.06 6.39
CA GLY A 163 18.09 4.46 5.18
C GLY A 163 16.60 4.71 5.10
N TRP A 164 15.87 4.47 6.21
CA TRP A 164 14.45 4.79 6.32
C TRP A 164 14.17 6.26 6.02
N PHE A 165 14.89 7.19 6.65
CA PHE A 165 14.67 8.63 6.48
C PHE A 165 14.79 9.05 5.01
N ILE A 166 15.84 8.62 4.32
CA ILE A 166 16.08 8.95 2.90
C ILE A 166 15.03 8.27 1.99
N LEU A 167 14.70 7.02 2.28
CA LEU A 167 13.76 6.23 1.48
C LEU A 167 12.38 6.90 1.38
N GLN A 168 11.88 7.50 2.46
CA GLN A 168 10.55 8.12 2.44
C GLN A 168 10.45 9.27 1.45
N PHE A 169 11.51 10.10 1.34
CA PHE A 169 11.56 11.19 0.37
C PHE A 169 11.59 10.68 -1.07
N TYR A 170 12.31 9.59 -1.34
CA TYR A 170 12.29 8.94 -2.65
C TYR A 170 10.89 8.40 -3.00
N LEU A 171 10.28 7.63 -2.10
CA LEU A 171 8.96 7.03 -2.34
C LEU A 171 7.86 8.08 -2.51
N ALA A 172 7.93 9.20 -1.80
CA ALA A 172 6.97 10.30 -1.93
C ALA A 172 6.94 10.94 -3.32
N LEU A 173 8.01 10.80 -4.14
CA LEU A 173 8.06 11.31 -5.51
C LEU A 173 6.99 10.67 -6.41
N TYR A 174 6.60 9.41 -6.14
CA TYR A 174 5.57 8.72 -6.92
C TYR A 174 4.18 9.34 -6.70
N PHE A 175 3.82 9.65 -5.45
CA PHE A 175 2.60 10.41 -5.16
C PHE A 175 2.68 11.84 -5.73
N ALA A 176 3.86 12.48 -5.70
CA ALA A 176 4.06 13.80 -6.27
C ALA A 176 3.84 13.82 -7.79
N ALA A 177 4.38 12.82 -8.50
CA ALA A 177 4.19 12.64 -9.94
C ALA A 177 2.71 12.40 -10.28
N TRP A 178 2.00 11.60 -9.47
CA TRP A 178 0.57 11.40 -9.64
C TRP A 178 -0.24 12.68 -9.37
N GLY A 179 0.09 13.43 -8.32
CA GLY A 179 -0.57 14.70 -7.99
C GLY A 179 -0.40 15.74 -9.11
N TRP A 180 0.81 15.83 -9.67
CA TRP A 180 1.08 16.63 -10.86
C TRP A 180 0.24 16.19 -12.07
N PHE A 181 0.16 14.87 -12.33
CA PHE A 181 -0.62 14.32 -13.44
C PHE A 181 -2.13 14.58 -13.26
N CYS A 182 -2.64 14.51 -12.03
CA CYS A 182 -4.01 14.91 -11.70
C CYS A 182 -4.29 16.37 -12.06
N GLY A 183 -3.37 17.28 -11.70
CA GLY A 183 -3.45 18.69 -12.07
C GLY A 183 -3.40 18.93 -13.58
N LEU A 184 -2.60 18.16 -14.31
CA LEU A 184 -2.51 18.20 -15.79
C LEU A 184 -3.81 17.75 -16.48
N MET A 185 -4.45 16.72 -15.91
CA MET A 185 -5.70 16.15 -16.43
C MET A 185 -6.95 16.92 -16.04
N ARG A 186 -6.84 17.88 -15.10
CA ARG A 186 -7.95 18.71 -14.65
C ARG A 186 -8.75 19.31 -15.82
N PRO A 187 -10.07 19.16 -15.83
CA PRO A 187 -10.92 19.72 -16.88
C PRO A 187 -10.87 21.25 -16.88
N ARG A 188 -10.73 21.87 -18.06
CA ARG A 188 -10.76 23.33 -18.20
C ARG A 188 -12.17 23.82 -18.55
N LEU A 189 -12.78 24.60 -17.65
CA LEU A 189 -14.13 25.16 -17.74
C LEU A 189 -14.46 25.83 -19.10
N ARG A 190 -13.48 26.44 -19.77
CA ARG A 190 -13.68 27.17 -21.04
C ARG A 190 -13.90 26.30 -22.30
N LYS A 191 -13.76 24.97 -22.23
CA LYS A 191 -13.68 24.12 -23.45
C LYS A 191 -14.71 23.01 -23.59
N ILE A 192 -15.49 22.70 -22.56
CA ILE A 192 -16.42 21.59 -22.60
C ILE A 192 -17.83 22.16 -22.63
N ILE A 193 -18.25 22.60 -23.82
CA ILE A 193 -19.67 22.68 -24.15
C ILE A 193 -20.08 21.27 -24.54
N ALA A 194 -20.18 20.38 -23.54
CA ALA A 194 -20.74 19.07 -23.77
C ALA A 194 -22.25 19.25 -23.94
N ARG A 195 -22.72 19.36 -25.19
CA ARG A 195 -24.10 19.04 -25.55
C ARG A 195 -24.27 17.52 -25.40
N ASP A 196 -24.51 17.06 -24.18
CA ASP A 196 -25.01 15.70 -23.97
C ASP A 196 -26.49 15.63 -24.40
N LYS A 197 -26.93 14.49 -24.94
CA LYS A 197 -28.36 14.29 -25.29
C LYS A 197 -29.30 14.62 -24.12
N TRP A 198 -28.82 14.45 -22.89
CA TRP A 198 -29.56 14.82 -21.68
C TRP A 198 -29.71 16.33 -21.48
N SER A 199 -28.71 17.17 -21.76
CA SER A 199 -28.90 18.63 -21.77
C SER A 199 -29.85 19.04 -22.89
N GLU A 200 -29.84 18.36 -24.03
CA GLU A 200 -30.84 18.60 -25.09
C GLU A 200 -32.25 18.20 -24.66
N MET A 201 -32.41 17.07 -23.96
CA MET A 201 -33.70 16.66 -23.39
C MET A 201 -34.18 17.61 -22.29
N LEU A 202 -33.28 18.06 -21.39
CA LEU A 202 -33.61 19.04 -20.35
C LEU A 202 -33.94 20.42 -20.94
N ALA A 203 -33.24 20.85 -21.99
CA ALA A 203 -33.54 22.08 -22.72
C ALA A 203 -34.88 22.02 -23.46
N ARG A 204 -35.29 20.83 -23.90
CA ARG A 204 -36.64 20.61 -24.47
C ARG A 204 -37.73 20.60 -23.41
N ALA A 205 -37.41 20.20 -22.17
CA ALA A 205 -38.36 20.08 -21.07
C ALA A 205 -38.54 21.36 -20.23
N LYS A 206 -37.57 22.28 -20.22
CA LYS A 206 -37.66 23.58 -19.53
C LYS A 206 -37.17 24.73 -20.44
N PRO A 207 -37.93 25.84 -20.56
CA PRO A 207 -37.55 26.99 -21.40
C PRO A 207 -36.48 27.91 -20.78
N ASP A 208 -36.02 27.65 -19.56
CA ASP A 208 -34.93 28.40 -18.94
C ASP A 208 -33.57 28.10 -19.60
N PRO A 209 -32.65 29.07 -19.69
CA PRO A 209 -31.32 28.84 -20.23
C PRO A 209 -30.60 27.75 -19.44
N LEU A 210 -30.13 26.72 -20.15
CA LEU A 210 -29.33 25.63 -19.57
C LEU A 210 -28.19 26.23 -18.74
N PRO A 211 -27.99 25.80 -17.47
CA PRO A 211 -26.85 26.24 -16.69
C PRO A 211 -25.56 25.88 -17.44
N ALA A 212 -24.55 26.75 -17.35
CA ALA A 212 -23.26 26.57 -18.00
C ALA A 212 -22.74 25.14 -17.81
N SER A 213 -22.41 24.46 -18.91
CA SER A 213 -22.01 23.05 -18.90
C SER A 213 -20.69 22.87 -18.14
N SER A 214 -20.79 22.44 -16.88
CA SER A 214 -19.63 22.03 -16.10
C SER A 214 -19.12 20.68 -16.63
N PRO A 215 -17.80 20.51 -16.79
CA PRO A 215 -17.22 19.26 -17.26
C PRO A 215 -17.48 18.08 -16.30
N TRP A 216 -17.76 18.36 -15.03
CA TRP A 216 -18.00 17.38 -13.98
C TRP A 216 -19.40 16.74 -14.03
N LEU A 217 -20.33 17.31 -14.80
CA LEU A 217 -21.69 16.80 -14.95
C LEU A 217 -21.78 15.59 -15.90
N SER A 218 -20.75 15.35 -16.71
CA SER A 218 -20.73 14.24 -17.68
C SER A 218 -20.13 12.97 -17.07
N SER A 219 -20.94 11.92 -16.89
CA SER A 219 -20.46 10.61 -16.44
C SER A 219 -19.36 10.04 -17.34
N GLY A 220 -19.47 10.22 -18.66
CA GLY A 220 -18.44 9.74 -19.60
C GLY A 220 -17.09 10.43 -19.40
N HIS A 221 -17.10 11.73 -19.08
CA HIS A 221 -15.89 12.46 -18.76
C HIS A 221 -15.27 12.01 -17.43
N ASN A 222 -16.10 11.81 -16.41
CA ASN A 222 -15.64 11.32 -15.09
C ASN A 222 -15.04 9.92 -15.19
N LEU A 223 -15.68 9.00 -15.93
CA LEU A 223 -15.14 7.66 -16.18
C LEU A 223 -13.80 7.69 -16.93
N PHE A 224 -13.69 8.53 -17.97
CA PHE A 224 -12.43 8.68 -18.70
C PHE A 224 -11.33 9.29 -17.82
N LEU A 225 -11.65 10.30 -17.02
CA LEU A 225 -10.72 10.88 -16.05
C LEU A 225 -10.25 9.81 -15.04
N ALA A 226 -11.19 9.05 -14.46
CA ALA A 226 -10.87 7.95 -13.55
C ALA A 226 -9.95 6.93 -14.20
N LEU A 227 -10.22 6.51 -15.44
CA LEU A 227 -9.35 5.60 -16.19
C LEU A 227 -7.94 6.16 -16.37
N CYS A 228 -7.79 7.42 -16.78
CA CYS A 228 -6.47 8.05 -16.95
C CYS A 228 -5.69 8.17 -15.64
N LEU A 229 -6.33 8.65 -14.57
CA LEU A 229 -5.66 8.86 -13.28
C LEU A 229 -5.28 7.53 -12.63
N THR A 230 -6.12 6.52 -12.78
CA THR A 230 -5.88 5.17 -12.26
C THR A 230 -4.76 4.47 -13.01
N ALA A 231 -4.77 4.52 -14.36
CA ALA A 231 -3.70 3.93 -15.17
C ALA A 231 -2.35 4.58 -14.88
N ALA A 232 -2.31 5.90 -14.65
CA ALA A 232 -1.11 6.60 -14.23
C ALA A 232 -0.62 6.16 -12.84
N TRP A 233 -1.53 5.91 -11.90
CA TRP A 233 -1.15 5.37 -10.58
C TRP A 233 -0.53 3.98 -10.69
N VAL A 234 -1.17 3.07 -11.42
CA VAL A 234 -0.65 1.70 -11.65
C VAL A 234 0.71 1.75 -12.32
N ALA A 235 0.91 2.63 -13.30
CA ALA A 235 2.20 2.83 -13.95
C ALA A 235 3.28 3.27 -12.95
N LEU A 236 2.95 4.18 -12.04
CA LEU A 236 3.87 4.67 -11.01
C LEU A 236 4.17 3.62 -9.93
N GLU A 237 3.18 2.83 -9.50
CA GLU A 237 3.43 1.72 -8.58
C GLU A 237 4.30 0.63 -9.23
N TRP A 238 4.05 0.32 -10.51
CA TRP A 238 4.84 -0.67 -11.23
C TRP A 238 6.29 -0.19 -11.44
N THR A 239 6.52 1.07 -11.83
CA THR A 239 7.87 1.61 -11.97
C THR A 239 8.61 1.64 -10.63
N ARG A 240 7.92 1.97 -9.53
CA ARG A 240 8.48 1.87 -8.18
C ARG A 240 8.97 0.46 -7.83
N GLY A 241 8.32 -0.57 -8.39
CA GLY A 241 8.66 -1.97 -8.16
C GLY A 241 10.01 -2.43 -8.73
N TRP A 242 10.58 -1.72 -9.71
CA TRP A 242 11.85 -2.14 -10.36
C TRP A 242 12.87 -1.01 -10.54
N LEU A 243 12.48 0.26 -10.44
CA LEU A 243 13.39 1.39 -10.59
C LEU A 243 14.35 1.48 -9.38
N MET A 244 15.64 1.66 -9.65
CA MET A 244 16.72 1.73 -8.63
C MET A 244 16.68 0.53 -7.68
N SER A 245 16.86 -0.68 -8.21
CA SER A 245 16.70 -1.99 -7.52
C SER A 245 15.27 -2.38 -7.12
N GLY A 246 14.35 -1.41 -7.08
CA GLY A 246 12.91 -1.66 -6.88
C GLY A 246 12.52 -1.74 -5.40
N PHE A 247 11.41 -1.07 -5.05
CA PHE A 247 10.79 -1.19 -3.74
C PHE A 247 9.26 -1.22 -3.90
N GLY A 248 8.75 -2.35 -4.37
CA GLY A 248 7.32 -2.57 -4.68
C GLY A 248 6.41 -2.77 -3.47
N TRP A 249 6.95 -2.68 -2.26
CA TRP A 249 6.25 -3.00 -1.02
C TRP A 249 5.04 -2.10 -0.74
N ASN A 250 3.94 -2.68 -0.25
CA ASN A 250 2.70 -1.97 0.14
C ASN A 250 2.13 -1.04 -0.94
N GLY A 251 1.89 -1.53 -2.16
CA GLY A 251 0.97 -0.87 -3.09
C GLY A 251 -0.45 -0.75 -2.50
N LEU A 252 -1.26 0.19 -2.98
CA LEU A 252 -2.59 0.43 -2.39
C LEU A 252 -3.51 -0.79 -2.47
N GLY A 253 -3.35 -1.64 -3.49
CA GLY A 253 -4.08 -2.90 -3.61
C GLY A 253 -3.82 -3.89 -2.47
N ILE A 254 -2.64 -3.82 -1.83
CA ILE A 254 -2.25 -4.71 -0.72
C ILE A 254 -3.14 -4.51 0.50
N ALA A 255 -3.71 -3.31 0.68
CA ALA A 255 -4.65 -3.04 1.78
C ALA A 255 -5.85 -4.02 1.77
N LEU A 256 -6.23 -4.54 0.60
CA LEU A 256 -7.33 -5.50 0.45
C LEU A 256 -6.94 -6.96 0.73
N HIS A 257 -5.72 -7.26 1.20
CA HIS A 257 -5.25 -8.64 1.45
C HIS A 257 -6.21 -9.49 2.30
N GLY A 258 -6.88 -8.90 3.30
CA GLY A 258 -7.87 -9.60 4.13
C GLY A 258 -9.23 -9.84 3.45
N THR A 259 -9.54 -9.12 2.37
CA THR A 259 -10.81 -9.25 1.62
C THR A 259 -10.63 -10.21 0.44
N TRP A 260 -10.42 -11.49 0.76
CA TRP A 260 -10.03 -12.50 -0.21
C TRP A 260 -10.94 -12.62 -1.46
N PRO A 261 -12.27 -12.36 -1.44
CA PRO A 261 -13.05 -12.42 -2.68
C PRO A 261 -12.69 -11.31 -3.67
N LEU A 262 -12.35 -10.11 -3.20
CA LEU A 262 -12.04 -8.99 -4.09
C LEU A 262 -10.67 -9.08 -4.74
N ILE A 263 -9.71 -9.74 -4.09
CA ILE A 263 -8.34 -9.86 -4.61
C ILE A 263 -8.22 -10.91 -5.71
N GLN A 264 -9.24 -11.75 -5.96
CA GLN A 264 -9.18 -12.85 -6.93
C GLN A 264 -8.89 -12.37 -8.36
N ILE A 265 -9.21 -11.11 -8.71
CA ILE A 265 -8.83 -10.50 -9.99
C ILE A 265 -7.32 -10.52 -10.24
N ALA A 266 -6.50 -10.64 -9.19
CA ALA A 266 -5.04 -10.75 -9.29
C ALA A 266 -4.58 -11.97 -10.09
N GLU A 267 -5.40 -13.02 -10.25
CA GLU A 267 -5.09 -14.14 -11.15
C GLU A 267 -5.02 -13.72 -12.63
N PHE A 268 -5.63 -12.58 -12.99
CA PHE A 268 -5.59 -12.02 -14.34
C PHE A 268 -4.63 -10.83 -14.46
N THR A 269 -4.65 -9.94 -13.47
CA THR A 269 -3.98 -8.64 -13.60
C THR A 269 -2.77 -8.48 -12.70
N GLY A 270 -2.50 -9.46 -11.82
CA GLY A 270 -1.66 -9.26 -10.65
C GLY A 270 -2.26 -8.26 -9.66
N VAL A 271 -1.50 -7.90 -8.63
CA VAL A 271 -1.90 -6.85 -7.66
C VAL A 271 -2.26 -5.52 -8.33
N ALA A 272 -1.68 -5.25 -9.51
CA ALA A 272 -1.93 -4.03 -10.27
C ALA A 272 -3.42 -3.77 -10.57
N GLY A 273 -4.22 -4.82 -10.84
CA GLY A 273 -5.66 -4.65 -11.05
C GLY A 273 -6.45 -4.37 -9.76
N VAL A 274 -5.96 -4.85 -8.62
CA VAL A 274 -6.54 -4.54 -7.31
C VAL A 274 -6.24 -3.07 -6.95
N THR A 275 -5.00 -2.62 -7.16
CA THR A 275 -4.66 -1.19 -7.07
C THR A 275 -5.52 -0.35 -8.02
N PHE A 276 -5.71 -0.81 -9.27
CA PHE A 276 -6.54 -0.12 -10.26
C PHE A 276 -7.96 0.09 -9.70
N LEU A 277 -8.57 -0.97 -9.17
CA LEU A 277 -9.91 -0.90 -8.61
C LEU A 277 -10.03 0.14 -7.48
N VAL A 278 -9.09 0.11 -6.54
CA VAL A 278 -9.06 1.03 -5.39
C VAL A 278 -8.96 2.48 -5.83
N VAL A 279 -8.01 2.80 -6.70
CA VAL A 279 -7.78 4.18 -7.15
C VAL A 279 -8.93 4.66 -8.04
N PHE A 280 -9.47 3.78 -8.89
CA PHE A 280 -10.63 4.09 -9.72
C PHE A 280 -11.84 4.49 -8.87
N CYS A 281 -12.14 3.72 -7.82
CA CYS A 281 -13.23 4.04 -6.89
C CYS A 281 -13.01 5.39 -6.21
N ASN A 282 -11.79 5.67 -5.72
CA ASN A 282 -11.47 6.95 -5.10
C ASN A 282 -11.73 8.13 -6.06
N VAL A 283 -11.29 8.03 -7.33
CA VAL A 283 -11.50 9.12 -8.31
C VAL A 283 -12.98 9.29 -8.66
N ILE A 284 -13.74 8.19 -8.79
CA ILE A 284 -15.18 8.25 -9.02
C ILE A 284 -15.91 8.87 -7.83
N LEU A 285 -15.54 8.55 -6.60
CA LEU A 285 -16.11 9.18 -5.40
C LEU A 285 -15.79 10.68 -5.36
N THR A 286 -14.55 11.09 -5.67
CA THR A 286 -14.16 12.50 -5.75
C THR A 286 -14.98 13.26 -6.79
N THR A 287 -15.11 12.72 -8.00
CA THR A 287 -15.85 13.37 -9.11
C THR A 287 -17.36 13.39 -8.86
N THR A 288 -17.91 12.30 -8.29
CA THR A 288 -19.32 12.20 -7.92
C THR A 288 -19.67 13.18 -6.81
N GLY A 289 -18.84 13.32 -5.78
CA GLY A 289 -19.07 14.30 -4.70
C GLY A 289 -19.11 15.73 -5.23
N ARG A 290 -18.22 16.07 -6.18
CA ARG A 290 -18.26 17.38 -6.85
C ARG A 290 -19.52 17.56 -7.68
N ARG A 291 -19.93 16.53 -8.40
CA ARG A 291 -21.13 16.55 -9.23
C ARG A 291 -22.39 16.76 -8.39
N ILE A 292 -22.56 16.01 -7.30
CA ILE A 292 -23.69 16.17 -6.36
C ILE A 292 -23.73 17.60 -5.81
N TRP A 293 -22.58 18.19 -5.47
CA TRP A 293 -22.51 19.58 -5.02
C TRP A 293 -23.00 20.58 -6.09
N GLU A 294 -22.63 20.39 -7.36
CA GLU A 294 -23.08 21.25 -8.47
C GLU A 294 -24.57 21.06 -8.80
N GLU A 295 -25.07 19.82 -8.74
CA GLU A 295 -26.49 19.48 -8.95
C GLU A 295 -27.38 20.05 -7.85
N THR A 296 -26.92 20.01 -6.58
CA THR A 296 -27.63 20.60 -5.44
C THR A 296 -27.78 22.12 -5.61
N ARG A 297 -26.73 22.79 -6.11
CA ARG A 297 -26.73 24.23 -6.35
C ARG A 297 -27.61 24.62 -7.55
N SER A 298 -27.70 23.77 -8.56
CA SER A 298 -28.49 24.00 -9.78
C SER A 298 -29.92 23.43 -9.73
N ARG A 299 -30.28 22.70 -8.66
CA ARG A 299 -31.58 22.02 -8.47
C ARG A 299 -31.97 21.10 -9.64
N ALA A 300 -30.98 20.56 -10.35
CA ALA A 300 -31.17 19.66 -11.47
C ALA A 300 -30.39 18.37 -11.21
N MET A 301 -31.09 17.31 -10.77
CA MET A 301 -30.49 16.01 -10.56
C MET A 301 -30.35 15.27 -11.89
N ARG A 302 -29.21 14.60 -12.09
CA ARG A 302 -28.94 13.79 -13.29
C ARG A 302 -28.53 12.37 -12.88
N PRO A 303 -28.79 11.34 -13.69
CA PRO A 303 -28.39 9.97 -13.36
C PRO A 303 -26.86 9.83 -13.26
N HIS A 304 -26.37 9.21 -12.19
CA HIS A 304 -24.95 8.97 -11.92
C HIS A 304 -24.50 7.60 -12.48
N PHE A 305 -24.45 7.49 -13.81
CA PHE A 305 -24.01 6.24 -14.48
C PHE A 305 -22.57 5.86 -14.14
N ASP A 306 -21.71 6.84 -13.90
CA ASP A 306 -20.34 6.69 -13.44
C ASP A 306 -20.25 5.94 -12.11
N LEU A 307 -21.01 6.38 -11.10
CA LEU A 307 -21.09 5.69 -9.81
C LEU A 307 -21.73 4.30 -9.97
N THR A 308 -22.84 4.22 -10.70
CA THR A 308 -23.60 2.96 -10.86
C THR A 308 -22.75 1.88 -11.54
N LEU A 309 -22.05 2.22 -12.63
CA LEU A 309 -21.17 1.29 -13.33
C LEU A 309 -20.00 0.84 -12.46
N THR A 310 -19.45 1.76 -11.65
CA THR A 310 -18.37 1.44 -10.70
C THR A 310 -18.83 0.44 -9.65
N LEU A 311 -20.03 0.64 -9.07
CA LEU A 311 -20.62 -0.27 -8.10
C LEU A 311 -20.95 -1.64 -8.71
N VAL A 312 -21.51 -1.67 -9.93
CA VAL A 312 -21.77 -2.92 -10.67
C VAL A 312 -20.46 -3.67 -10.92
N GLY A 313 -19.39 -2.97 -11.30
CA GLY A 313 -18.05 -3.55 -11.46
C GLY A 313 -17.53 -4.16 -10.15
N LEU A 314 -17.62 -3.44 -9.04
CA LEU A 314 -17.24 -3.94 -7.71
C LEU A 314 -18.00 -5.21 -7.31
N VAL A 315 -19.32 -5.21 -7.49
CA VAL A 315 -20.16 -6.37 -7.20
C VAL A 315 -19.80 -7.54 -8.12
N ALA A 316 -19.58 -7.29 -9.42
CA ALA A 316 -19.18 -8.33 -10.36
C ALA A 316 -17.84 -8.97 -9.96
N MET A 317 -16.84 -8.18 -9.57
CA MET A 317 -15.54 -8.70 -9.09
C MET A 317 -15.68 -9.49 -7.79
N PHE A 318 -16.51 -9.03 -6.86
CA PHE A 318 -16.81 -9.78 -5.64
C PHE A 318 -17.45 -11.13 -5.96
N LEU A 319 -18.46 -11.15 -6.83
CA LEU A 319 -19.15 -12.39 -7.24
C LEU A 319 -18.21 -13.34 -7.98
N LEU A 320 -17.35 -12.83 -8.86
CA LEU A 320 -16.30 -13.61 -9.52
C LEU A 320 -15.39 -14.29 -8.49
N GLY A 321 -14.95 -13.55 -7.47
CA GLY A 321 -14.10 -14.12 -6.43
C GLY A 321 -14.78 -15.16 -5.55
N VAL A 322 -16.06 -14.95 -5.21
CA VAL A 322 -16.86 -15.97 -4.50
C VAL A 322 -17.02 -17.22 -5.36
N SER A 323 -17.34 -17.06 -6.65
CA SER A 323 -17.47 -18.17 -7.59
C SER A 323 -16.18 -18.95 -7.73
N ALA A 324 -15.03 -18.26 -7.81
CA ALA A 324 -13.72 -18.89 -7.92
C ALA A 324 -13.39 -19.82 -6.75
N ALA A 325 -13.87 -19.50 -5.54
CA ALA A 325 -13.69 -20.34 -4.35
C ALA A 325 -14.63 -21.55 -4.27
N GLN A 326 -15.76 -21.50 -4.99
CA GLN A 326 -16.71 -22.61 -5.09
C GLN A 326 -16.24 -23.66 -6.10
N THR A 327 -15.65 -23.22 -7.22
CA THR A 327 -15.09 -24.12 -8.23
C THR A 327 -13.67 -24.56 -7.86
N ARG A 328 -13.55 -25.46 -6.87
CA ARG A 328 -12.25 -25.99 -6.47
C ARG A 328 -11.80 -27.11 -7.42
N PRO A 329 -10.58 -27.03 -8.00
CA PRO A 329 -9.99 -28.17 -8.68
C PRO A 329 -9.87 -29.34 -7.70
N ALA A 330 -9.87 -30.57 -8.21
CA ALA A 330 -9.51 -31.73 -7.39
C ALA A 330 -8.10 -31.52 -6.80
N SER A 331 -7.98 -31.61 -5.49
CA SER A 331 -6.73 -31.39 -4.78
C SER A 331 -6.37 -32.59 -3.90
N ARG A 332 -5.07 -32.79 -3.69
CA ARG A 332 -4.53 -33.74 -2.71
C ARG A 332 -3.95 -32.97 -1.51
N PRO A 333 -4.21 -33.39 -0.27
CA PRO A 333 -3.55 -32.81 0.89
C PRO A 333 -2.07 -33.22 0.92
N LEU A 334 -1.20 -32.27 1.24
CA LEU A 334 0.20 -32.46 1.60
C LEU A 334 0.35 -32.05 3.07
N HIS A 335 0.83 -32.96 3.91
CA HIS A 335 1.00 -32.70 5.34
C HIS A 335 2.33 -32.00 5.59
N VAL A 336 2.29 -30.80 6.16
CA VAL A 336 3.47 -29.97 6.39
C VAL A 336 3.65 -29.65 7.87
N ALA A 337 4.91 -29.59 8.30
CA ALA A 337 5.30 -29.16 9.63
C ALA A 337 6.23 -27.95 9.51
N LEU A 338 5.89 -26.83 10.14
CA LEU A 338 6.68 -25.59 10.11
C LEU A 338 7.25 -25.33 11.50
N VAL A 339 8.56 -25.08 11.57
CA VAL A 339 9.27 -24.85 12.83
C VAL A 339 9.63 -23.37 12.97
N GLN A 340 9.26 -22.76 14.09
CA GLN A 340 9.62 -21.41 14.47
C GLN A 340 10.47 -21.44 15.74
N ALA A 341 11.80 -21.33 15.57
CA ALA A 341 12.75 -21.49 16.67
C ALA A 341 12.94 -20.21 17.53
N ALA A 342 12.55 -19.04 17.03
CA ALA A 342 12.75 -17.76 17.70
C ALA A 342 14.19 -17.53 18.17
N VAL A 343 15.18 -17.90 17.35
CA VAL A 343 16.61 -17.72 17.68
C VAL A 343 16.98 -16.24 17.54
N PRO A 344 17.52 -15.58 18.59
CA PRO A 344 17.94 -14.19 18.53
C PRO A 344 19.08 -13.97 17.52
N ARG A 345 19.09 -12.80 16.84
CA ARG A 345 20.11 -12.47 15.82
C ARG A 345 21.55 -12.55 16.36
N ALA A 346 21.78 -12.12 17.61
CA ALA A 346 23.10 -12.10 18.22
C ALA A 346 23.67 -13.49 18.50
N GLU A 347 22.82 -14.50 18.64
CA GLU A 347 23.22 -15.89 18.95
C GLU A 347 23.34 -16.74 17.69
N LYS A 348 22.71 -16.30 16.59
CA LYS A 348 22.44 -17.12 15.41
C LYS A 348 23.69 -17.67 14.73
N PHE A 349 24.76 -16.89 14.65
CA PHE A 349 26.04 -17.28 14.04
C PHE A 349 27.17 -17.42 15.07
N ASP A 350 26.82 -17.48 16.36
CA ASP A 350 27.80 -17.64 17.43
C ASP A 350 27.96 -19.11 17.78
N ILE A 351 29.17 -19.62 17.59
CA ILE A 351 29.52 -21.02 17.83
C ILE A 351 29.16 -21.51 19.24
N ARG A 352 29.15 -20.61 20.24
CA ARG A 352 28.78 -20.93 21.63
C ARG A 352 27.34 -21.41 21.77
N TYR A 353 26.46 -21.01 20.86
CA TYR A 353 25.06 -21.37 20.85
C TYR A 353 24.74 -22.51 19.88
N LYS A 354 25.75 -23.08 19.19
CA LYS A 354 25.54 -24.15 18.19
C LYS A 354 24.73 -25.32 18.74
N GLN A 355 25.16 -25.87 19.88
CA GLN A 355 24.45 -26.99 20.51
C GLN A 355 23.03 -26.61 20.96
N THR A 356 22.86 -25.42 21.55
CA THR A 356 21.54 -24.93 21.97
C THR A 356 20.57 -24.80 20.79
N ILE A 357 21.07 -24.36 19.63
CA ILE A 357 20.28 -24.27 18.39
C ILE A 357 19.92 -25.66 17.88
N PHE A 358 20.87 -26.60 17.86
CA PHE A 358 20.61 -28.00 17.48
C PHE A 358 19.56 -28.64 18.38
N ASP A 359 19.72 -28.56 19.69
CA ASP A 359 18.78 -29.11 20.67
C ASP A 359 17.38 -28.51 20.49
N LYS A 360 17.30 -27.22 20.19
CA LYS A 360 16.05 -26.52 19.94
C LYS A 360 15.36 -27.03 18.66
N PHE A 361 16.06 -27.10 17.54
CA PHE A 361 15.49 -27.62 16.28
C PHE A 361 15.12 -29.11 16.41
N ALA A 362 15.93 -29.92 17.09
CA ALA A 362 15.61 -31.32 17.36
C ALA A 362 14.33 -31.45 18.20
N ARG A 363 14.20 -30.67 19.29
CA ARG A 363 13.01 -30.65 20.15
C ARG A 363 11.76 -30.26 19.38
N LEU A 364 11.81 -29.12 18.68
CA LEU A 364 10.64 -28.60 17.96
C LEU A 364 10.26 -29.53 16.80
N SER A 365 11.23 -30.02 16.04
CA SER A 365 10.96 -30.99 14.97
C SER A 365 10.33 -32.26 15.51
N LYS A 366 10.82 -32.79 16.64
CA LYS A 366 10.21 -33.95 17.30
C LYS A 366 8.74 -33.66 17.67
N ILE A 367 8.45 -32.52 18.29
CA ILE A 367 7.07 -32.14 18.65
C ILE A 367 6.18 -32.09 17.39
N ALA A 368 6.64 -31.45 16.32
CA ALA A 368 5.88 -31.31 15.09
C ALA A 368 5.60 -32.66 14.41
N LEU A 369 6.62 -33.52 14.35
CA LEU A 369 6.55 -34.82 13.68
C LEU A 369 5.76 -35.87 14.48
N THR A 370 5.74 -35.81 15.81
CA THR A 370 4.92 -36.73 16.62
C THR A 370 3.45 -36.34 16.68
N SER A 371 3.13 -35.07 16.40
CA SER A 371 1.78 -34.53 16.48
C SER A 371 0.95 -34.78 15.22
N THR A 372 1.58 -35.27 14.14
CA THR A 372 0.93 -35.55 12.85
C THR A 372 1.38 -36.90 12.35
N ALA A 373 0.44 -37.77 12.00
CA ALA A 373 0.79 -38.99 11.31
C ALA A 373 1.21 -38.66 9.86
N ASN A 374 2.40 -39.10 9.46
CA ASN A 374 2.92 -39.01 8.08
C ASN A 374 3.10 -37.57 7.55
N THR A 375 3.96 -36.79 8.21
CA THR A 375 4.44 -35.50 7.67
C THR A 375 5.20 -35.72 6.36
N ASP A 376 4.79 -35.03 5.29
CA ASP A 376 5.43 -35.11 3.98
C ASP A 376 6.63 -34.15 3.85
N LEU A 377 6.57 -32.99 4.52
CA LEU A 377 7.60 -31.95 4.47
C LEU A 377 7.74 -31.23 5.81
N LEU A 378 8.97 -31.17 6.33
CA LEU A 378 9.36 -30.35 7.48
C LEU A 378 10.08 -29.09 6.97
N VAL A 379 9.61 -27.91 7.37
CA VAL A 379 10.19 -26.63 6.94
C VAL A 379 10.80 -25.89 8.12
N TRP A 380 12.08 -25.55 7.99
CA TRP A 380 12.83 -24.69 8.88
C TRP A 380 13.04 -23.31 8.22
N PRO A 381 13.19 -22.25 9.03
CA PRO A 381 13.22 -20.88 8.52
C PRO A 381 14.54 -20.52 7.83
N GLU A 382 14.65 -19.26 7.40
CA GLU A 382 15.86 -18.72 6.76
C GLU A 382 17.07 -18.76 7.71
N SER A 383 18.22 -19.19 7.18
CA SER A 383 19.47 -19.41 7.91
C SER A 383 19.25 -20.17 9.22
N ALA A 384 18.57 -21.31 9.18
CA ALA A 384 18.14 -22.03 10.39
C ALA A 384 19.33 -22.50 11.26
N MET A 385 20.44 -22.85 10.62
CA MET A 385 21.62 -23.40 11.28
C MET A 385 22.71 -22.33 11.50
N PRO A 386 23.56 -22.51 12.53
CA PRO A 386 24.62 -21.55 12.89
C PRO A 386 25.85 -21.62 11.97
N ALA A 387 26.01 -22.71 11.22
CA ALA A 387 27.06 -22.89 10.23
C ALA A 387 26.45 -23.25 8.85
N PRO A 388 27.16 -22.96 7.75
CA PRO A 388 26.76 -23.37 6.41
C PRO A 388 26.56 -24.90 6.33
N VAL A 389 25.37 -25.33 5.90
CA VAL A 389 24.93 -26.72 6.03
C VAL A 389 25.70 -27.66 5.10
N LEU A 390 26.17 -27.21 3.93
CA LEU A 390 26.91 -28.08 2.99
C LEU A 390 28.40 -28.15 3.33
N GLU A 391 28.93 -27.12 3.99
CA GLU A 391 30.36 -26.95 4.26
C GLU A 391 30.74 -27.42 5.67
N ASP A 392 29.81 -27.45 6.63
CA ASP A 392 30.01 -28.01 7.97
C ASP A 392 29.40 -29.40 8.11
N GLN A 393 30.25 -30.44 8.10
CA GLN A 393 29.83 -31.85 8.14
C GLN A 393 28.95 -32.17 9.36
N GLU A 394 29.26 -31.60 10.52
CA GLU A 394 28.46 -31.82 11.74
C GLU A 394 27.03 -31.29 11.58
N THR A 395 26.87 -30.09 11.00
CA THR A 395 25.56 -29.52 10.69
C THR A 395 24.84 -30.36 9.62
N PHE A 396 25.55 -30.78 8.56
CA PHE A 396 24.96 -31.63 7.53
C PHE A 396 24.43 -32.95 8.09
N ASP A 397 25.22 -33.62 8.93
CA ASP A 397 24.88 -34.89 9.56
C ASP A 397 23.68 -34.72 10.49
N PHE A 398 23.61 -33.62 11.25
CA PHE A 398 22.47 -33.29 12.09
C PHE A 398 21.16 -33.17 11.29
N VAL A 399 21.16 -32.39 10.21
CA VAL A 399 19.96 -32.22 9.35
C VAL A 399 19.58 -33.54 8.70
N SER A 400 20.58 -34.27 8.16
CA SER A 400 20.38 -35.57 7.53
C SER A 400 19.84 -36.63 8.50
N GLN A 401 20.25 -36.58 9.77
CA GLN A 401 19.74 -37.47 10.81
C GLN A 401 18.27 -37.19 11.11
N ILE A 402 17.85 -35.92 11.16
CA ILE A 402 16.43 -35.56 11.33
C ILE A 402 15.60 -36.07 10.15
N ALA A 403 16.07 -35.87 8.91
CA ALA A 403 15.39 -36.33 7.70
C ALA A 403 15.24 -37.87 7.68
N SER A 404 16.37 -38.59 7.82
CA SER A 404 16.41 -40.05 7.72
C SER A 404 15.71 -40.78 8.88
N SER A 405 15.85 -40.31 10.12
CA SER A 405 15.25 -40.97 11.30
C SER A 405 13.72 -40.87 11.31
N ASN A 406 13.17 -39.82 10.68
CA ASN A 406 11.73 -39.57 10.65
C ASN A 406 11.10 -39.85 9.28
N GLN A 407 11.90 -40.25 8.28
CA GLN A 407 11.46 -40.51 6.90
C GLN A 407 10.70 -39.32 6.30
N VAL A 408 11.26 -38.11 6.44
CA VAL A 408 10.64 -36.84 6.02
C VAL A 408 11.63 -35.98 5.23
N ASP A 409 11.15 -35.26 4.22
CA ASP A 409 11.95 -34.23 3.54
C ASP A 409 12.09 -32.99 4.45
N VAL A 410 13.29 -32.43 4.55
CA VAL A 410 13.58 -31.22 5.34
C VAL A 410 14.00 -30.09 4.41
N LEU A 411 13.18 -29.03 4.36
CA LEU A 411 13.47 -27.78 3.66
C LEU A 411 13.94 -26.73 4.66
N LEU A 412 15.11 -26.14 4.43
CA LEU A 412 15.66 -25.11 5.32
C LEU A 412 16.41 -24.03 4.55
N GLY A 413 16.47 -22.81 5.10
CA GLY A 413 17.42 -21.80 4.64
C GLY A 413 18.80 -21.99 5.25
N THR A 414 19.85 -21.78 4.45
CA THR A 414 21.27 -21.85 4.83
C THR A 414 22.05 -20.71 4.18
N ILE A 415 23.32 -20.58 4.55
CA ILE A 415 24.33 -19.92 3.74
C ILE A 415 25.05 -21.00 2.93
N GLU A 416 25.47 -20.67 1.71
CA GLU A 416 26.41 -21.46 0.92
C GLU A 416 27.68 -20.62 0.72
N GLU A 417 28.83 -21.20 1.04
CA GLU A 417 30.12 -20.52 1.00
C GLU A 417 31.02 -21.16 -0.07
N GLY A 418 31.17 -20.45 -1.18
CA GLY A 418 32.14 -20.79 -2.22
C GLY A 418 33.49 -20.08 -1.98
N PRO A 419 34.54 -20.42 -2.77
CA PRO A 419 35.88 -19.87 -2.59
C PRO A 419 35.97 -18.33 -2.66
N HIS A 420 35.03 -17.67 -3.36
CA HIS A 420 34.98 -16.21 -3.55
C HIS A 420 33.54 -15.68 -3.59
N GLN A 421 32.54 -16.51 -3.26
CA GLN A 421 31.14 -16.18 -3.42
C GLN A 421 30.35 -16.69 -2.23
N VAL A 422 29.42 -15.87 -1.73
CA VAL A 422 28.59 -16.23 -0.58
C VAL A 422 27.13 -16.04 -0.99
N TYR A 423 26.32 -17.09 -0.86
CA TYR A 423 24.91 -17.06 -1.22
C TYR A 423 24.02 -17.25 -0.01
N ASN A 424 22.93 -16.48 0.04
CA ASN A 424 21.77 -16.86 0.85
C ASN A 424 21.01 -17.93 0.07
N ALA A 425 20.82 -19.11 0.66
CA ALA A 425 20.36 -20.29 -0.06
C ALA A 425 19.27 -21.06 0.70
N ALA A 426 18.57 -21.92 -0.02
CA ALA A 426 17.66 -22.90 0.53
C ALA A 426 18.09 -24.30 0.08
N LEU A 427 17.92 -25.27 0.97
CA LEU A 427 18.25 -26.67 0.75
C LEU A 427 17.02 -27.56 0.99
N LEU A 428 16.87 -28.59 0.16
CA LEU A 428 15.99 -29.72 0.45
C LEU A 428 16.86 -30.96 0.71
N VAL A 429 16.82 -31.45 1.95
CA VAL A 429 17.48 -32.70 2.37
C VAL A 429 16.43 -33.79 2.47
N SER A 430 16.58 -34.84 1.67
CA SER A 430 15.66 -35.97 1.64
C SER A 430 16.07 -37.09 2.62
N PRO A 431 15.13 -37.97 3.03
CA PRO A 431 15.44 -39.07 3.93
C PRO A 431 16.36 -40.14 3.30
N GLU A 432 16.31 -40.27 1.98
CA GLU A 432 17.26 -41.06 1.21
C GLU A 432 18.58 -40.28 1.03
N LYS A 433 19.73 -40.97 1.03
CA LYS A 433 21.07 -40.36 0.86
C LYS A 433 21.33 -39.89 -0.58
N ASN A 434 20.43 -39.09 -1.14
CA ASN A 434 20.60 -38.41 -2.41
C ASN A 434 21.26 -37.04 -2.17
N GLU A 435 21.90 -36.48 -3.20
CA GLU A 435 22.44 -35.12 -3.13
C GLU A 435 21.31 -34.12 -2.80
N PRO A 436 21.51 -33.22 -1.82
CA PRO A 436 20.54 -32.18 -1.51
C PRO A 436 20.23 -31.31 -2.72
N GLN A 437 18.98 -30.88 -2.86
CA GLN A 437 18.62 -29.88 -3.86
C GLN A 437 18.89 -28.48 -3.31
N LEU A 438 19.48 -27.61 -4.13
CA LEU A 438 19.96 -26.29 -3.72
C LEU A 438 19.32 -25.18 -4.57
N TYR A 439 18.90 -24.11 -3.91
CA TYR A 439 18.44 -22.88 -4.54
C TYR A 439 19.19 -21.70 -3.94
N ARG A 440 19.77 -20.86 -4.80
CA ARG A 440 20.45 -19.62 -4.41
C ARG A 440 19.50 -18.44 -4.63
N LYS A 441 19.34 -17.59 -3.63
CA LYS A 441 18.44 -16.43 -3.66
C LYS A 441 18.76 -15.54 -4.87
N VAL A 442 17.76 -15.30 -5.72
CA VAL A 442 17.92 -14.55 -6.98
C VAL A 442 17.76 -13.05 -6.73
N HIS A 443 16.81 -12.65 -5.89
CA HIS A 443 16.56 -11.25 -5.60
C HIS A 443 17.01 -10.87 -4.19
N LEU A 444 18.14 -10.17 -4.12
CA LEU A 444 18.73 -9.70 -2.88
C LEU A 444 18.07 -8.41 -2.38
N VAL A 445 18.04 -8.23 -1.06
CA VAL A 445 17.50 -7.04 -0.42
C VAL A 445 18.52 -5.89 -0.46
N PRO A 446 18.22 -4.76 -1.13
CA PRO A 446 19.11 -3.61 -1.13
C PRO A 446 19.33 -3.08 0.29
N PHE A 447 20.58 -2.78 0.63
CA PHE A 447 21.04 -2.30 1.93
C PHE A 447 20.88 -3.27 3.10
N GLY A 448 20.38 -4.49 2.86
CA GLY A 448 20.30 -5.58 3.84
C GLY A 448 21.18 -6.78 3.51
N GLU A 449 21.37 -7.07 2.22
CA GLU A 449 22.21 -8.18 1.73
C GLU A 449 23.30 -7.72 0.76
N PHE A 450 23.13 -6.55 0.13
CA PHE A 450 24.17 -5.90 -0.68
C PHE A 450 24.01 -4.38 -0.63
N VAL A 451 25.08 -3.64 -0.92
CA VAL A 451 25.02 -2.17 -1.02
C VAL A 451 25.01 -1.72 -2.49
N PRO A 452 23.90 -1.17 -3.02
CA PRO A 452 23.88 -0.60 -4.36
C PRO A 452 24.97 0.44 -4.55
N PHE A 453 25.78 0.30 -5.62
CA PHE A 453 26.88 1.19 -5.95
C PHE A 453 27.92 1.39 -4.83
N ARG A 454 28.18 0.34 -4.01
CA ARG A 454 29.14 0.34 -2.89
C ARG A 454 30.47 1.03 -3.22
N HIS A 455 30.99 0.78 -4.43
CA HIS A 455 32.28 1.31 -4.88
C HIS A 455 32.21 2.69 -5.59
N SER A 456 31.03 3.11 -6.07
CA SER A 456 30.88 4.37 -6.82
C SER A 456 30.38 5.54 -5.96
N PHE A 457 29.71 5.26 -4.84
CA PHE A 457 29.17 6.29 -3.94
C PHE A 457 29.40 5.92 -2.46
N PRO A 458 30.46 6.46 -1.82
CA PRO A 458 30.79 6.18 -0.41
C PRO A 458 29.68 6.52 0.59
N LEU A 459 28.76 7.41 0.21
CA LEU A 459 27.60 7.78 1.01
C LEU A 459 26.62 6.60 1.19
N PHE A 460 26.48 5.71 0.20
CA PHE A 460 25.60 4.52 0.30
C PHE A 460 26.16 3.48 1.28
N ALA A 461 27.49 3.26 1.28
CA ALA A 461 28.13 2.42 2.29
C ALA A 461 27.96 3.01 3.71
N LYS A 462 28.03 4.34 3.84
CA LYS A 462 27.81 5.05 5.12
C LYS A 462 26.35 5.02 5.60
N ILE A 463 25.37 4.84 4.71
CA ILE A 463 23.94 4.69 5.04
C ILE A 463 23.65 3.32 5.70
N VAL A 464 24.47 2.31 5.41
CA VAL A 464 24.32 0.93 5.93
C VAL A 464 25.25 0.65 7.12
N GLY A 465 26.42 1.29 7.18
CA GLY A 465 27.41 1.03 8.23
C GLY A 465 27.89 -0.43 8.21
N ASP A 466 28.20 -0.99 9.38
CA ASP A 466 28.69 -2.37 9.53
C ASP A 466 27.58 -3.44 9.45
N GLN A 467 26.35 -3.08 9.06
CA GLN A 467 25.22 -4.03 9.02
C GLN A 467 25.31 -5.05 7.88
N VAL A 468 26.05 -4.71 6.81
CA VAL A 468 26.35 -5.59 5.66
C VAL A 468 27.86 -5.55 5.44
N PRO A 469 28.63 -6.31 6.25
CA PRO A 469 30.10 -6.29 6.19
C PRO A 469 30.59 -6.76 4.82
N GLU A 470 29.95 -7.78 4.23
CA GLU A 470 30.18 -8.30 2.88
C GLU A 470 28.85 -8.45 2.13
N ASP A 471 28.90 -8.28 0.81
CA ASP A 471 27.71 -8.37 -0.05
C ASP A 471 27.50 -9.84 -0.45
N PHE A 472 26.26 -10.34 -0.35
CA PHE A 472 25.88 -11.64 -0.91
C PHE A 472 25.88 -11.60 -2.43
N ASP A 473 26.17 -12.73 -3.06
CA ASP A 473 26.00 -12.95 -4.49
C ASP A 473 24.55 -13.36 -4.82
N ALA A 474 24.09 -12.94 -6.00
CA ALA A 474 22.76 -13.29 -6.49
C ALA A 474 22.78 -14.59 -7.29
N GLY A 475 21.83 -15.48 -7.01
CA GLY A 475 21.55 -16.66 -7.81
C GLY A 475 21.00 -16.33 -9.20
N THR A 476 21.12 -17.28 -10.13
CA THR A 476 20.68 -17.13 -11.53
C THR A 476 19.58 -18.12 -11.93
N GLU A 477 19.33 -19.14 -11.12
CA GLU A 477 18.44 -20.25 -11.43
C GLU A 477 17.20 -20.26 -10.54
N PHE A 478 16.03 -20.50 -11.14
CA PHE A 478 14.77 -20.66 -10.42
C PHE A 478 14.53 -22.16 -10.14
N THR A 479 15.35 -22.73 -9.26
CA THR A 479 15.35 -24.17 -8.94
C THR A 479 14.10 -24.57 -8.17
N VAL A 480 13.25 -25.38 -8.78
CA VAL A 480 12.07 -25.97 -8.13
C VAL A 480 12.49 -27.29 -7.49
N PHE A 481 12.22 -27.48 -6.20
CA PHE A 481 12.57 -28.72 -5.52
C PHE A 481 11.49 -29.78 -5.69
N GLN A 482 11.91 -31.03 -5.90
CA GLN A 482 11.06 -32.20 -5.97
C GLN A 482 11.09 -32.93 -4.62
N LEU A 483 9.92 -33.13 -3.99
CA LEU A 483 9.82 -33.96 -2.78
C LEU A 483 10.09 -35.43 -3.12
N SER A 484 10.79 -36.14 -2.23
CA SER A 484 11.21 -37.55 -2.41
C SER A 484 10.02 -38.51 -2.49
N ASN A 485 8.95 -38.20 -1.76
CA ASN A 485 7.69 -38.94 -1.79
C ASN A 485 6.86 -38.73 -3.09
N ASN A 486 7.34 -37.91 -4.03
CA ASN A 486 6.64 -37.53 -5.27
C ASN A 486 5.25 -36.88 -5.05
N ARG A 487 5.02 -36.32 -3.85
CA ARG A 487 3.74 -35.67 -3.49
C ARG A 487 3.67 -34.18 -3.83
N GLY A 488 4.75 -33.58 -4.31
CA GLY A 488 4.71 -32.22 -4.83
C GLY A 488 6.07 -31.66 -5.23
N LYS A 489 6.01 -30.52 -5.93
CA LYS A 489 7.14 -29.67 -6.28
C LYS A 489 7.03 -28.33 -5.56
N VAL A 490 8.08 -27.88 -4.88
CA VAL A 490 8.07 -26.66 -4.07
C VAL A 490 8.95 -25.57 -4.68
N ALA A 491 8.46 -24.33 -4.67
CA ALA A 491 9.25 -23.14 -4.94
C ALA A 491 9.83 -22.61 -3.61
N PRO A 492 11.16 -22.68 -3.38
CA PRO A 492 11.79 -22.28 -2.13
C PRO A 492 12.10 -20.77 -2.12
N LEU A 493 11.08 -19.93 -1.93
CA LEU A 493 11.24 -18.48 -1.82
C LEU A 493 11.96 -18.10 -0.53
N ILE A 494 12.93 -17.19 -0.61
CA ILE A 494 13.70 -16.75 0.56
C ILE A 494 13.33 -15.31 0.93
N CYS A 495 12.82 -15.12 2.15
CA CYS A 495 12.55 -13.81 2.72
C CYS A 495 11.70 -12.92 1.77
N PHE A 496 12.19 -11.74 1.41
CA PHE A 496 11.54 -10.74 0.54
C PHE A 496 11.10 -11.24 -0.85
N GLU A 497 11.60 -12.38 -1.33
CA GLU A 497 11.27 -12.91 -2.65
C GLU A 497 9.76 -13.21 -2.81
N ASP A 498 9.06 -13.50 -1.71
CA ASP A 498 7.60 -13.69 -1.74
C ASP A 498 6.80 -12.38 -1.93
N THR A 499 7.47 -11.23 -1.94
CA THR A 499 6.83 -9.96 -2.31
C THR A 499 6.92 -9.64 -3.80
N ILE A 500 7.61 -10.48 -4.58
CA ILE A 500 7.93 -10.25 -5.99
C ILE A 500 7.14 -11.21 -6.89
N GLY A 501 6.12 -10.65 -7.55
CA GLY A 501 5.20 -11.41 -8.42
C GLY A 501 5.91 -12.10 -9.58
N GLU A 502 6.76 -11.39 -10.33
CA GLU A 502 7.47 -11.96 -11.48
C GLU A 502 8.43 -13.09 -11.07
N LEU A 503 9.12 -12.96 -9.95
CA LEU A 503 10.02 -14.01 -9.42
C LEU A 503 9.22 -15.26 -9.08
N THR A 504 8.11 -15.12 -8.34
CA THR A 504 7.26 -16.26 -8.00
C THR A 504 6.68 -16.92 -9.24
N ARG A 505 6.25 -16.12 -10.22
CA ARG A 505 5.75 -16.60 -11.52
C ARG A 505 6.76 -17.50 -12.24
N GLN A 506 8.06 -17.18 -12.18
CA GLN A 506 9.11 -17.98 -12.84
C GLN A 506 9.24 -19.40 -12.26
N PHE A 507 9.02 -19.59 -10.95
CA PHE A 507 8.99 -20.93 -10.35
C PHE A 507 7.76 -21.73 -10.79
N VAL A 508 6.59 -21.09 -10.84
CA VAL A 508 5.34 -21.77 -11.22
C VAL A 508 5.36 -22.17 -12.70
N LEU A 509 5.97 -21.35 -13.57
CA LEU A 509 6.24 -21.72 -14.96
C LEU A 509 7.16 -22.94 -15.11
N ARG A 510 8.04 -23.17 -14.13
CA ARG A 510 8.93 -24.35 -14.06
C ARG A 510 8.28 -25.56 -13.37
N GLY A 511 7.00 -25.46 -13.02
CA GLY A 511 6.21 -26.58 -12.51
C GLY A 511 6.14 -26.67 -10.99
N ALA A 512 6.33 -25.58 -10.26
CA ALA A 512 6.04 -25.56 -8.82
C ALA A 512 4.53 -25.78 -8.54
N ASP A 513 4.25 -26.71 -7.64
CA ASP A 513 2.90 -27.09 -7.19
C ASP A 513 2.43 -26.27 -5.98
N PHE A 514 3.38 -25.78 -5.18
CA PHE A 514 3.15 -24.87 -4.06
C PHE A 514 4.40 -24.02 -3.79
N LEU A 515 4.23 -22.99 -2.97
CA LEU A 515 5.29 -22.06 -2.57
C LEU A 515 5.71 -22.38 -1.14
N SER A 516 7.01 -22.30 -0.85
CA SER A 516 7.52 -22.26 0.52
C SER A 516 8.31 -20.99 0.71
N ASN A 517 7.93 -20.18 1.69
CA ASN A 517 8.73 -19.03 2.11
C ASN A 517 9.49 -19.38 3.39
N VAL A 518 10.81 -19.44 3.28
CA VAL A 518 11.72 -19.51 4.43
C VAL A 518 12.20 -18.10 4.74
N THR A 519 11.90 -17.60 5.94
CA THR A 519 12.15 -16.18 6.26
C THR A 519 12.63 -15.98 7.68
N ASN A 520 13.26 -14.83 7.92
CA ASN A 520 13.62 -14.35 9.24
C ASN A 520 13.12 -12.91 9.43
N ASP A 521 11.88 -12.73 9.86
CA ASP A 521 11.34 -11.37 10.11
C ASP A 521 11.87 -10.74 11.41
N GLY A 522 12.88 -11.34 12.06
CA GLY A 522 13.54 -10.79 13.24
C GLY A 522 14.16 -9.41 13.00
N TRP A 523 14.45 -9.06 11.73
CA TRP A 523 14.86 -7.72 11.31
C TRP A 523 13.85 -6.63 11.64
N PHE A 524 12.56 -6.98 11.70
CA PHE A 524 11.48 -6.02 11.94
C PHE A 524 11.13 -5.89 13.43
N LEU A 525 11.74 -6.70 14.30
CA LEU A 525 11.41 -6.80 15.73
C LEU A 525 9.89 -6.95 15.94
N ARG A 526 9.39 -6.57 17.13
CA ARG A 526 7.95 -6.55 17.43
C ARG A 526 7.27 -5.33 16.77
N SER A 527 7.12 -5.35 15.45
CA SER A 527 6.52 -4.25 14.67
C SER A 527 5.48 -4.73 13.64
N ALA A 528 4.97 -3.80 12.82
CA ALA A 528 4.03 -4.10 11.73
C ALA A 528 4.69 -4.78 10.52
N GLY A 529 6.04 -4.77 10.42
CA GLY A 529 6.78 -5.25 9.26
C GLY A 529 6.42 -6.69 8.87
N SER A 530 6.40 -7.63 9.82
CA SER A 530 6.09 -9.05 9.54
C SER A 530 4.65 -9.25 9.03
N ARG A 531 3.69 -8.46 9.53
CA ARG A 531 2.30 -8.49 9.04
C ARG A 531 2.18 -7.90 7.64
N GLN A 532 2.87 -6.81 7.37
CA GLN A 532 2.92 -6.23 6.02
C GLN A 532 3.62 -7.18 5.04
N HIS A 533 4.67 -7.89 5.46
CA HIS A 533 5.37 -8.89 4.66
C HIS A 533 4.39 -9.99 4.20
N LEU A 534 3.66 -10.59 5.15
CA LEU A 534 2.63 -11.58 4.84
C LEU A 534 1.52 -11.03 3.93
N ALA A 535 1.07 -9.78 4.16
CA ALA A 535 0.05 -9.17 3.32
C ALA A 535 0.48 -9.06 1.85
N ASN A 536 1.77 -8.82 1.58
CA ASN A 536 2.32 -8.83 0.23
C ASN A 536 2.43 -10.27 -0.32
N ALA A 537 2.92 -11.21 0.51
CA ALA A 537 3.08 -12.63 0.15
C ALA A 537 1.77 -13.32 -0.27
N ALA A 538 0.66 -12.96 0.38
CA ALA A 538 -0.66 -13.55 0.11
C ALA A 538 -1.11 -13.38 -1.36
N PHE A 539 -0.71 -12.30 -2.03
CA PHE A 539 -1.07 -12.08 -3.43
C PHE A 539 -0.37 -13.04 -4.38
N ARG A 540 0.83 -13.53 -4.04
CA ARG A 540 1.55 -14.54 -4.84
C ARG A 540 0.73 -15.82 -5.02
N CYS A 541 -0.02 -16.17 -3.97
CA CYS A 541 -0.86 -17.35 -3.97
C CYS A 541 -2.03 -17.19 -4.97
N VAL A 542 -2.69 -16.04 -4.94
CA VAL A 542 -3.81 -15.70 -5.83
C VAL A 542 -3.36 -15.59 -7.29
N GLU A 543 -2.26 -14.88 -7.51
CA GLU A 543 -1.64 -14.64 -8.80
C GLU A 543 -1.35 -15.94 -9.55
N ASN A 544 -0.92 -16.98 -8.83
CA ASN A 544 -0.48 -18.23 -9.42
C ASN A 544 -1.43 -19.41 -9.18
N ARG A 545 -2.47 -19.25 -8.36
CA ARG A 545 -3.29 -20.34 -7.81
C ARG A 545 -2.43 -21.46 -7.24
N ARG A 546 -1.50 -21.08 -6.39
CA ARG A 546 -0.60 -21.97 -5.66
C ARG A 546 -0.68 -21.65 -4.18
N PRO A 547 -0.93 -22.63 -3.30
CA PRO A 547 -0.87 -22.36 -1.87
C PRO A 547 0.58 -22.12 -1.43
N MET A 548 0.75 -21.52 -0.25
CA MET A 548 2.03 -21.21 0.35
C MET A 548 2.13 -21.72 1.78
N VAL A 549 3.29 -22.27 2.12
CA VAL A 549 3.73 -22.47 3.50
C VAL A 549 4.78 -21.43 3.82
N ARG A 550 4.69 -20.81 4.99
CA ARG A 550 5.63 -19.77 5.41
C ARG A 550 6.18 -20.12 6.78
N ALA A 551 7.49 -20.35 6.86
CA ALA A 551 8.22 -20.65 8.10
C ALA A 551 9.15 -19.49 8.44
N ALA A 552 8.83 -18.79 9.52
CA ALA A 552 9.58 -17.65 10.00
C ALA A 552 10.42 -18.03 11.23
N ASN A 553 11.67 -17.56 11.34
CA ASN A 553 12.44 -17.73 12.58
C ASN A 553 11.79 -16.96 13.74
N THR A 554 11.38 -15.73 13.48
CA THR A 554 10.44 -14.93 14.28
C THR A 554 9.53 -14.18 13.30
N GLY A 555 8.29 -13.89 13.69
CA GLY A 555 7.30 -13.26 12.80
C GLY A 555 6.18 -14.22 12.43
N VAL A 556 5.62 -14.11 11.23
CA VAL A 556 4.41 -14.88 10.92
C VAL A 556 4.73 -16.22 10.25
N THR A 557 4.66 -17.30 11.04
CA THR A 557 4.61 -18.68 10.52
C THR A 557 3.16 -19.08 10.24
N CYS A 558 2.84 -19.46 9.00
CA CYS A 558 1.45 -19.69 8.58
C CYS A 558 1.33 -20.56 7.31
N VAL A 559 0.09 -20.97 7.03
CA VAL A 559 -0.32 -21.56 5.75
C VAL A 559 -1.29 -20.61 5.05
N VAL A 560 -1.04 -20.35 3.77
CA VAL A 560 -1.86 -19.52 2.90
C VAL A 560 -2.42 -20.38 1.77
N SER A 561 -3.74 -20.35 1.60
CA SER A 561 -4.42 -21.02 0.49
C SER A 561 -4.11 -20.39 -0.87
N GLU A 562 -4.42 -21.11 -1.94
CA GLU A 562 -4.36 -20.63 -3.33
C GLU A 562 -5.24 -19.40 -3.60
N PHE A 563 -6.16 -19.06 -2.69
CA PHE A 563 -7.02 -17.87 -2.76
C PHE A 563 -6.44 -16.68 -1.95
N GLY A 564 -5.23 -16.78 -1.41
CA GLY A 564 -4.59 -15.74 -0.61
C GLY A 564 -5.15 -15.62 0.82
N ARG A 565 -5.99 -16.57 1.24
CA ARG A 565 -6.51 -16.63 2.61
C ARG A 565 -5.54 -17.40 3.49
N VAL A 566 -5.14 -16.78 4.61
CA VAL A 566 -4.41 -17.45 5.70
C VAL A 566 -5.35 -18.45 6.36
N THR A 567 -5.05 -19.74 6.25
CA THR A 567 -5.88 -20.84 6.79
C THR A 567 -5.46 -21.21 8.20
N GLN A 568 -4.16 -21.18 8.47
CA GLN A 568 -3.55 -21.54 9.76
C GLN A 568 -2.42 -20.56 10.05
N ILE A 569 -2.25 -20.20 11.32
CA ILE A 569 -1.21 -19.26 11.77
C ILE A 569 -0.70 -19.71 13.15
N LEU A 570 0.61 -19.72 13.33
CA LEU A 570 1.23 -19.98 14.62
C LEU A 570 1.07 -18.77 15.52
N ARG A 571 0.49 -18.98 16.70
CA ARG A 571 0.35 -17.97 17.75
C ARG A 571 0.53 -18.64 19.11
N ASP A 572 1.05 -17.89 20.07
CA ASP A 572 1.03 -18.30 21.48
C ASP A 572 -0.39 -18.15 22.08
N ASP A 573 -0.54 -18.52 23.36
CA ASP A 573 -1.80 -18.40 24.11
C ASP A 573 -2.30 -16.96 24.23
N GLN A 574 -1.43 -15.97 24.05
CA GLN A 574 -1.75 -14.53 24.06
C GLN A 574 -1.99 -13.96 22.65
N GLY A 575 -1.90 -14.79 21.61
CA GLY A 575 -2.06 -14.38 20.22
C GLY A 575 -0.80 -13.76 19.58
N SER A 576 0.35 -13.79 20.25
CA SER A 576 1.64 -13.31 19.74
C SER A 576 2.18 -14.23 18.65
N ILE A 577 2.77 -13.62 17.62
CA ILE A 577 3.45 -14.31 16.52
C ILE A 577 4.96 -14.46 16.77
N PHE A 578 5.50 -13.96 17.88
CA PHE A 578 6.95 -13.85 18.07
C PHE A 578 7.58 -14.98 18.90
N GLU A 579 6.76 -15.88 19.43
CA GLU A 579 7.22 -16.93 20.35
C GLU A 579 7.66 -18.20 19.62
N GLU A 580 8.43 -19.05 20.30
CA GLU A 580 8.84 -20.36 19.76
C GLU A 580 7.65 -21.31 19.64
N GLY A 581 7.64 -22.14 18.60
CA GLY A 581 6.58 -23.10 18.40
C GLY A 581 6.66 -23.83 17.07
N THR A 582 5.65 -24.67 16.83
CA THR A 582 5.52 -25.44 15.58
C THR A 582 4.11 -25.38 15.07
N LEU A 583 3.94 -25.20 13.76
CA LEU A 583 2.65 -25.22 13.10
C LEU A 583 2.54 -26.48 12.23
N ILE A 584 1.52 -27.26 12.49
CA ILE A 584 1.12 -28.38 11.64
C ILE A 584 0.02 -27.90 10.74
N GLY A 585 0.15 -28.16 9.44
CA GLY A 585 -0.83 -27.73 8.48
C GLY A 585 -0.99 -28.66 7.30
N ASP A 586 -2.08 -28.44 6.58
CA ASP A 586 -2.38 -29.13 5.34
C ASP A 586 -2.38 -28.14 4.19
N VAL A 587 -1.67 -28.51 3.13
CA VAL A 587 -1.63 -27.75 1.88
C VAL A 587 -2.34 -28.54 0.81
N ASN A 588 -3.35 -27.93 0.19
CA ASN A 588 -4.09 -28.57 -0.89
C ASN A 588 -3.38 -28.34 -2.23
N ILE A 589 -2.68 -29.35 -2.72
CA ILE A 589 -2.03 -29.32 -4.04
C ILE A 589 -3.02 -29.71 -5.11
N ALA A 590 -3.18 -28.88 -6.14
CA ALA A 590 -4.03 -29.20 -7.28
C ALA A 590 -3.49 -30.44 -8.02
N THR A 591 -4.35 -31.41 -8.31
CA THR A 591 -4.00 -32.62 -9.07
C THR A 591 -3.77 -32.32 -10.55
N GLU A 592 -4.55 -31.38 -11.09
CA GLU A 592 -4.39 -30.83 -12.44
C GLU A 592 -4.12 -29.32 -12.37
N PRO A 593 -2.86 -28.93 -12.11
CA PRO A 593 -2.50 -27.53 -11.98
C PRO A 593 -2.73 -26.79 -13.29
N ARG A 594 -3.62 -25.79 -13.28
CA ARG A 594 -3.77 -24.82 -14.37
C ARG A 594 -2.89 -23.61 -14.11
N LEU A 595 -2.36 -23.02 -15.17
CA LEU A 595 -1.68 -21.73 -15.11
C LEU A 595 -2.74 -20.63 -15.22
N THR A 596 -2.63 -19.61 -14.36
CA THR A 596 -3.50 -18.43 -14.45
C THR A 596 -3.07 -17.56 -15.63
N PHE A 597 -3.93 -16.60 -16.00
CA PHE A 597 -3.56 -15.62 -17.03
C PHE A 597 -2.35 -14.77 -16.58
N TYR A 598 -2.26 -14.41 -15.29
CA TYR A 598 -1.09 -13.73 -14.74
C TYR A 598 0.17 -14.60 -14.82
N THR A 599 0.11 -15.89 -14.48
CA THR A 599 1.29 -16.77 -14.62
C THR A 599 1.73 -16.87 -16.08
N GLN A 600 0.80 -16.87 -17.03
CA GLN A 600 1.14 -16.91 -18.46
C GLN A 600 1.73 -15.58 -18.97
N HIS A 601 1.17 -14.43 -18.59
CA HIS A 601 1.48 -13.15 -19.22
C HIS A 601 2.25 -12.14 -18.33
N GLY A 602 2.38 -12.41 -17.04
CA GLY A 602 3.05 -11.57 -16.04
C GLY A 602 2.40 -10.20 -15.91
N GLU A 603 3.24 -9.17 -15.81
CA GLU A 603 2.85 -7.77 -15.62
C GLU A 603 2.20 -7.10 -16.86
N LEU A 604 1.53 -7.87 -17.74
CA LEU A 604 0.91 -7.37 -18.96
C LEU A 604 -0.09 -6.23 -18.66
N PHE A 605 -0.91 -6.37 -17.63
CA PHE A 605 -1.88 -5.34 -17.26
C PHE A 605 -1.20 -4.02 -16.84
N ALA A 606 -0.16 -4.09 -16.00
CA ALA A 606 0.62 -2.92 -15.60
C ALA A 606 1.32 -2.26 -16.79
N LYS A 607 1.86 -3.07 -17.73
CA LYS A 607 2.44 -2.57 -18.99
C LYS A 607 1.41 -1.83 -19.85
N LEU A 608 0.20 -2.38 -20.00
CA LEU A 608 -0.89 -1.73 -20.73
C LEU A 608 -1.32 -0.41 -20.09
N CYS A 609 -1.47 -0.37 -18.75
CA CYS A 609 -1.73 0.88 -18.03
C CYS A 609 -0.62 1.92 -18.25
N THR A 610 0.64 1.49 -18.24
CA THR A 610 1.80 2.36 -18.48
C THR A 610 1.80 2.92 -19.90
N THR A 611 1.56 2.08 -20.91
CA THR A 611 1.44 2.53 -22.31
C THR A 611 0.27 3.51 -22.47
N PHE A 612 -0.88 3.21 -21.88
CA PHE A 612 -2.04 4.10 -21.92
C PHE A 612 -1.76 5.46 -21.24
N ALA A 613 -1.22 5.47 -20.02
CA ALA A 613 -0.88 6.70 -19.32
C ALA A 613 0.18 7.52 -20.09
N GLY A 614 1.21 6.86 -20.63
CA GLY A 614 2.26 7.48 -21.44
C GLY A 614 1.73 8.13 -22.73
N THR A 615 0.84 7.44 -23.45
CA THR A 615 0.22 8.00 -24.68
C THR A 615 -0.65 9.22 -24.38
N ILE A 616 -1.45 9.19 -23.29
CA ILE A 616 -2.24 10.34 -22.84
C ILE A 616 -1.33 11.51 -22.45
N LEU A 617 -0.23 11.24 -21.74
CA LEU A 617 0.74 12.25 -21.35
C LEU A 617 1.39 12.91 -22.58
N LEU A 618 1.85 12.12 -23.55
CA LEU A 618 2.43 12.62 -24.80
C LEU A 618 1.42 13.47 -25.58
N ALA A 619 0.17 13.00 -25.71
CA ALA A 619 -0.89 13.74 -26.38
C ALA A 619 -1.14 15.11 -25.71
N LYS A 620 -1.11 15.17 -24.38
CA LYS A 620 -1.25 16.42 -23.62
C LYS A 620 -0.07 17.35 -23.83
N ILE A 621 1.17 16.85 -23.82
CA ILE A 621 2.38 17.64 -24.04
C ILE A 621 2.38 18.24 -25.45
N VAL A 622 2.11 17.43 -26.48
CA VAL A 622 2.01 17.89 -27.88
C VAL A 622 0.90 18.93 -28.05
N PHE A 623 -0.24 18.73 -27.39
CA PHE A 623 -1.33 19.69 -27.43
C PHE A 623 -0.96 21.03 -26.76
N LEU A 624 -0.18 21.00 -25.68
CA LEU A 624 0.30 22.19 -25.00
C LEU A 624 1.36 22.94 -25.82
N SER A 625 2.31 22.21 -26.43
CA SER A 625 3.38 22.81 -27.24
C SER A 625 2.87 23.48 -28.52
N ARG A 626 1.90 22.88 -29.21
CA ARG A 626 1.22 23.48 -30.38
C ARG A 626 0.46 24.77 -30.02
N ARG A 627 0.11 24.94 -28.75
CA ARG A 627 -0.62 26.12 -28.27
C ARG A 627 0.30 27.29 -27.96
N THR A 628 1.49 27.02 -27.41
CA THR A 628 2.53 28.03 -27.22
C THR A 628 3.13 28.49 -28.55
N GLY A 629 3.32 27.58 -29.51
CA GLY A 629 3.81 27.94 -30.85
C GLY A 629 2.80 28.66 -31.78
N ARG A 630 1.54 28.84 -31.36
CA ARG A 630 0.54 29.67 -32.07
C ARG A 630 0.34 31.05 -31.41
N MET A 631 1.06 31.34 -30.32
CA MET A 631 1.04 32.63 -29.61
C MET A 631 2.35 33.40 -29.78
N VAL A 632 3.28 32.87 -30.58
CA VAL A 632 4.45 33.55 -31.15
C VAL A 632 4.16 33.68 -32.64
#